data_AF-A0A225VUR7-F1
#
_entry.id   AF-A0A225VUR7-F1
#
_cell.length_a   1.000
_cell.length_b   1.000
_cell.length_c   1.000
_cell.angle_alpha   90.00
_cell.angle_beta   90.00
_cell.angle_gamma   90.00
#
_symmetry.space_group_name_H-M   'P 1'
#
loop_
_entity.id
_entity.type
_entity.pdbx_description
1 polymer ?
#
loop_
_entity_poly.entity_id
_entity_poly.type
_entity_poly.pdbx_seq_one_letter_code
_entity_poly.pdbx_strand_id
1 'polypeptide(L)'
;MIPALMQWHGGRPGAKRATSGMIIEEGILYEPLVRYFFKNEDVPDPLLAPDKIASKQILVLKGYKNYRSYFDGIAAGENPSLTAPEGPMFVFFVAGRLEANDRLWCPYCRYSEISVEYAFYAFAPPGSRLVKVETAPSYGIWKLPIDQNEWKRDTELKIRGVPWMYRADLDKETHKFDFARVSERFDRPEALRGIFQGWKNPV
;
A
#
# COMPACT_ATOMS: atom_id res chain seq x y z
N MET A 1 -12.29 -6.35 23.83
CA MET A 1 -11.01 -5.65 23.60
C MET A 1 -10.32 -6.39 22.46
N ILE A 2 -9.91 -5.69 21.40
CA ILE A 2 -9.15 -6.31 20.29
C ILE A 2 -7.67 -6.13 20.59
N PRO A 3 -6.88 -7.21 20.76
CA PRO A 3 -5.43 -7.10 20.93
C PRO A 3 -4.81 -6.39 19.72
N ALA A 4 -3.95 -5.41 19.99
CA ALA A 4 -3.28 -4.63 18.96
C ALA A 4 -1.84 -4.33 19.35
N LEU A 5 -0.95 -4.37 18.35
CA LEU A 5 0.46 -4.03 18.47
C LEU A 5 0.76 -2.82 17.58
N MET A 6 1.50 -1.84 18.10
CA MET A 6 1.90 -0.62 17.40
C MET A 6 3.34 -0.25 17.77
N GLN A 7 4.06 0.35 16.83
CA GLN A 7 5.43 0.80 17.05
C GLN A 7 5.39 2.21 17.62
N TRP A 8 6.01 2.42 18.76
CA TRP A 8 6.13 3.72 19.38
C TRP A 8 7.40 4.43 18.93
N HIS A 9 7.26 5.64 18.40
CA HIS A 9 8.38 6.46 17.92
C HIS A 9 8.84 7.51 18.93
N GLY A 10 8.11 7.68 20.03
CA GLY A 10 8.51 8.60 21.08
C GLY A 10 9.59 8.01 22.00
N GLY A 11 10.10 8.83 22.91
CA GLY A 11 11.02 8.39 23.96
C GLY A 11 12.46 8.91 23.81
N ARG A 12 12.79 9.60 22.72
CA ARG A 12 14.05 10.36 22.59
C ARG A 12 13.76 11.87 22.59
N PRO A 13 14.65 12.72 23.13
CA PRO A 13 14.51 14.17 23.01
C PRO A 13 14.33 14.59 21.54
N GLY A 14 13.30 15.39 21.26
CA GLY A 14 12.97 15.84 19.89
C GLY A 14 12.24 14.80 19.02
N ALA A 15 12.03 13.57 19.48
CA ALA A 15 11.28 12.57 18.70
C ALA A 15 9.78 12.89 18.63
N LYS A 16 9.19 12.68 17.45
CA LYS A 16 7.74 12.81 17.24
C LYS A 16 7.01 11.79 18.13
N ARG A 17 6.09 12.27 18.98
CA ARG A 17 5.23 11.43 19.84
C ARG A 17 4.13 10.78 19.00
N ALA A 18 4.52 9.82 18.18
CA ALA A 18 3.65 9.12 17.23
C ALA A 18 3.74 7.60 17.40
N THR A 19 2.74 6.90 16.88
CA THR A 19 2.92 5.47 16.56
C THR A 19 2.69 5.26 15.07
N SER A 20 3.37 4.25 14.52
CA SER A 20 3.10 3.76 13.17
C SER A 20 2.97 2.25 13.18
N GLY A 21 2.42 1.75 12.08
CA GLY A 21 2.02 0.36 11.88
C GLY A 21 1.08 -0.15 12.97
N MET A 22 0.12 -0.94 12.54
CA MET A 22 -0.81 -1.57 13.45
C MET A 22 -0.95 -3.00 13.01
N ILE A 23 -0.82 -3.91 13.96
CA ILE A 23 -1.13 -5.32 13.78
C ILE A 23 -2.22 -5.65 14.80
N ILE A 24 -3.23 -6.40 14.38
CA ILE A 24 -4.36 -6.77 15.24
C ILE A 24 -4.53 -8.28 15.27
N GLU A 25 -5.15 -8.77 16.35
CA GLU A 25 -5.65 -10.15 16.46
C GLU A 25 -4.58 -11.21 16.10
N GLU A 26 -4.92 -12.16 15.23
CA GLU A 26 -4.07 -13.25 14.78
C GLU A 26 -2.79 -12.77 14.08
N GLY A 27 -2.79 -11.55 13.53
CA GLY A 27 -1.58 -10.97 12.93
C GLY A 27 -0.44 -10.81 13.93
N ILE A 28 -0.75 -10.62 15.23
CA ILE A 28 0.24 -10.49 16.31
C ILE A 28 0.97 -11.83 16.54
N LEU A 29 0.35 -12.94 16.15
CA LEU A 29 0.94 -14.28 16.25
C LEU A 29 1.72 -14.67 14.98
N TYR A 30 1.63 -13.86 13.91
CA TYR A 30 2.37 -14.09 12.68
C TYR A 30 3.77 -13.50 12.80
N GLU A 31 4.68 -14.31 13.33
CA GLU A 31 6.03 -13.93 13.74
C GLU A 31 6.84 -13.18 12.66
N PRO A 32 6.85 -13.58 11.37
CA PRO A 32 7.59 -12.83 10.35
C PRO A 32 7.13 -11.37 10.19
N LEU A 33 5.80 -11.12 10.28
CA LEU A 33 5.26 -9.76 10.23
C LEU A 33 5.65 -8.95 11.46
N VAL A 34 5.65 -9.56 12.64
CA VAL A 34 6.06 -8.90 13.90
C VAL A 34 7.55 -8.53 13.84
N ARG A 35 8.41 -9.42 13.34
CA ARG A 35 9.84 -9.14 13.12
C ARG A 35 10.06 -8.04 12.11
N TYR A 36 9.37 -8.11 10.96
CA TYR A 36 9.39 -7.04 9.95
C TYR A 36 8.97 -5.69 10.55
N PHE A 37 7.93 -5.69 11.38
CA PHE A 37 7.40 -4.49 11.99
C PHE A 37 8.37 -3.82 12.98
N PHE A 38 9.05 -4.60 13.82
CA PHE A 38 10.04 -4.08 14.75
C PHE A 38 11.45 -3.98 14.18
N LYS A 39 11.66 -4.43 12.94
CA LYS A 39 12.98 -4.54 12.31
C LYS A 39 13.94 -5.36 13.16
N ASN A 40 13.45 -6.47 13.71
CA ASN A 40 14.26 -7.38 14.50
C ASN A 40 15.13 -8.24 13.56
N GLU A 41 16.43 -8.32 13.85
CA GLU A 41 17.44 -9.04 13.05
C GLU A 41 17.91 -10.33 13.73
N ASP A 42 17.29 -10.71 14.86
CA ASP A 42 17.64 -11.91 15.62
C ASP A 42 17.53 -13.20 14.81
N VAL A 43 16.50 -13.31 13.96
CA VAL A 43 16.30 -14.41 13.03
C VAL A 43 16.02 -13.82 11.65
N PRO A 44 16.94 -14.00 10.68
CA PRO A 44 16.73 -13.53 9.32
C PRO A 44 15.47 -14.15 8.71
N ASP A 45 14.62 -13.32 8.11
CA ASP A 45 13.49 -13.81 7.33
C ASP A 45 13.97 -14.17 5.90
N PRO A 46 13.97 -15.47 5.52
CA PRO A 46 14.43 -15.89 4.21
C PRO A 46 13.58 -15.36 3.04
N LEU A 47 12.35 -14.90 3.29
CA LEU A 47 11.50 -14.26 2.28
C LEU A 47 11.92 -12.81 2.02
N LEU A 48 12.59 -12.18 2.99
CA LEU A 48 13.07 -10.81 2.94
C LEU A 48 14.59 -10.72 2.76
N ALA A 49 15.23 -11.81 2.32
CA ALA A 49 16.65 -11.82 2.00
C ALA A 49 16.99 -10.67 1.02
N PRO A 50 18.11 -9.94 1.22
CA PRO A 50 18.40 -8.72 0.46
C PRO A 50 18.31 -8.88 -1.06
N ASP A 51 18.81 -10.01 -1.60
CA ASP A 51 18.75 -10.36 -3.01
C ASP A 51 17.32 -10.52 -3.55
N LYS A 52 16.40 -11.02 -2.71
CA LYS A 52 14.99 -11.23 -3.07
C LYS A 52 14.18 -9.93 -3.09
N ILE A 53 14.58 -8.94 -2.32
CA ILE A 53 13.82 -7.67 -2.19
C ILE A 53 14.48 -6.50 -2.94
N ALA A 54 15.75 -6.62 -3.34
CA ALA A 54 16.53 -5.51 -3.92
C ALA A 54 15.87 -4.82 -5.12
N SER A 55 15.17 -5.57 -5.98
CA SER A 55 14.52 -5.03 -7.17
C SER A 55 13.06 -4.64 -6.95
N LYS A 56 12.49 -4.90 -5.77
CA LYS A 56 11.10 -4.56 -5.44
C LYS A 56 11.03 -3.14 -4.90
N GLN A 57 10.02 -2.40 -5.32
CA GLN A 57 9.89 -0.98 -4.96
C GLN A 57 8.52 -0.67 -4.37
N ILE A 58 8.51 0.00 -3.22
CA ILE A 58 7.30 0.64 -2.68
C ILE A 58 7.42 2.14 -2.88
N LEU A 59 6.49 2.72 -3.64
CA LEU A 59 6.39 4.16 -3.86
C LEU A 59 5.18 4.71 -3.10
N VAL A 60 5.33 5.88 -2.47
CA VAL A 60 4.21 6.56 -1.80
C VAL A 60 3.82 7.81 -2.56
N LEU A 61 2.55 7.89 -2.97
CA LEU A 61 1.94 9.07 -3.59
C LEU A 61 0.90 9.66 -2.65
N LYS A 62 0.79 10.99 -2.61
CA LYS A 62 -0.18 11.69 -1.75
C LYS A 62 -1.14 12.51 -2.60
N GLY A 63 -2.44 12.24 -2.45
CA GLY A 63 -3.51 12.98 -3.12
C GLY A 63 -3.77 12.55 -4.57
N TYR A 64 -4.94 12.93 -5.07
CA TYR A 64 -5.48 12.50 -6.36
C TYR A 64 -4.62 12.96 -7.53
N LYS A 65 -4.23 14.24 -7.53
CA LYS A 65 -3.41 14.84 -8.59
C LYS A 65 -2.09 14.08 -8.80
N ASN A 66 -1.36 13.78 -7.72
CA ASN A 66 -0.08 13.08 -7.82
C ASN A 66 -0.25 11.63 -8.28
N TYR A 67 -1.32 10.97 -7.84
CA TYR A 67 -1.70 9.64 -8.36
C TYR A 67 -1.95 9.69 -9.87
N ARG A 68 -2.83 10.59 -10.35
CA ARG A 68 -3.12 10.72 -11.79
C ARG A 68 -1.88 11.05 -12.61
N SER A 69 -1.16 12.10 -12.23
CA SER A 69 0.05 12.50 -12.96
C SER A 69 1.10 11.39 -13.03
N TYR A 70 1.20 10.53 -12.01
CA TYR A 70 2.12 9.39 -12.03
C TYR A 70 1.70 8.32 -13.05
N PHE A 71 0.44 7.88 -13.05
CA PHE A 71 -0.04 6.87 -14.00
C PHE A 71 -0.12 7.41 -15.42
N ASP A 72 -0.67 8.61 -15.60
CA ASP A 72 -0.77 9.28 -16.90
C ASP A 72 0.63 9.53 -17.49
N GLY A 73 1.61 9.88 -16.64
CA GLY A 73 3.00 10.09 -17.05
C GLY A 73 3.71 8.80 -17.49
N ILE A 74 3.50 7.67 -16.79
CA ILE A 74 4.02 6.37 -17.24
C ILE A 74 3.37 5.95 -18.55
N ALA A 75 2.05 6.12 -18.66
CA ALA A 75 1.29 5.74 -19.85
C ALA A 75 1.74 6.52 -21.10
N ALA A 76 1.96 7.84 -20.95
CA ALA A 76 2.45 8.69 -22.03
C ALA A 76 3.87 8.30 -22.51
N GLY A 77 4.71 7.74 -21.63
CA GLY A 77 6.05 7.27 -21.99
C GLY A 77 7.06 8.37 -22.35
N GLU A 78 6.72 9.65 -22.14
CA GLU A 78 7.56 10.79 -22.52
C GLU A 78 8.73 11.04 -21.56
N ASN A 79 8.64 10.53 -20.32
CA ASN A 79 9.65 10.74 -19.29
C ASN A 79 10.45 9.44 -19.03
N PRO A 80 11.74 9.37 -19.45
CA PRO A 80 12.58 8.19 -19.24
C PRO A 80 12.81 7.82 -17.77
N SER A 81 12.60 8.76 -16.85
CA SER A 81 12.72 8.53 -15.40
C SER A 81 11.42 8.01 -14.76
N LEU A 82 10.32 7.96 -15.51
CA LEU A 82 9.01 7.53 -15.04
C LEU A 82 8.49 6.40 -15.93
N THR A 83 8.93 5.19 -15.64
CA THR A 83 8.59 3.99 -16.41
C THR A 83 7.81 2.98 -15.58
N ALA A 84 7.08 2.09 -16.26
CA ALA A 84 6.51 0.92 -15.64
C ALA A 84 7.63 -0.02 -15.11
N PRO A 85 7.42 -0.72 -13.99
CA PRO A 85 8.33 -1.75 -13.50
C PRO A 85 8.48 -2.89 -14.51
N GLU A 86 9.58 -3.63 -14.41
CA GLU A 86 9.77 -4.87 -15.18
C GLU A 86 8.82 -5.97 -14.72
N GLY A 87 8.53 -6.04 -13.41
CA GLY A 87 7.58 -6.98 -12.82
C GLY A 87 6.17 -6.39 -12.65
N PRO A 88 5.24 -7.15 -12.05
CA PRO A 88 3.89 -6.67 -11.80
C PRO A 88 3.81 -5.36 -11.00
N MET A 89 2.90 -4.47 -11.38
CA MET A 89 2.56 -3.26 -10.63
C MET A 89 1.27 -3.46 -9.83
N PHE A 90 1.27 -3.00 -8.59
CA PHE A 90 0.11 -2.99 -7.71
C PHE A 90 -0.15 -1.57 -7.22
N VAL A 91 -1.42 -1.20 -7.03
CA VAL A 91 -1.81 0.10 -6.51
C VAL A 91 -2.63 -0.09 -5.27
N PHE A 92 -2.17 0.44 -4.14
CA PHE A 92 -2.79 0.29 -2.84
C PHE A 92 -3.23 1.64 -2.29
N PHE A 93 -4.53 1.90 -2.33
CA PHE A 93 -5.14 3.12 -1.83
C PHE A 93 -5.43 2.99 -0.34
N VAL A 94 -4.91 3.93 0.43
CA VAL A 94 -5.12 4.06 1.86
C VAL A 94 -5.64 5.44 2.22
N ALA A 95 -6.17 5.59 3.43
CA ALA A 95 -6.48 6.90 3.99
C ALA A 95 -5.23 7.80 4.04
N GLY A 96 -5.39 9.12 4.00
CA GLY A 96 -4.34 10.03 4.42
C GLY A 96 -4.07 9.96 5.93
N ARG A 97 -3.04 10.69 6.38
CA ARG A 97 -2.55 10.64 7.76
C ARG A 97 -3.13 11.76 8.62
N LEU A 98 -3.36 11.45 9.90
CA LEU A 98 -3.72 12.40 10.94
C LEU A 98 -2.50 13.25 11.32
N GLU A 99 -2.62 14.57 11.26
CA GLU A 99 -1.52 15.49 11.53
C GLU A 99 -0.87 15.28 12.91
N ALA A 100 -1.69 15.00 13.93
CA ALA A 100 -1.25 14.87 15.31
C ALA A 100 -0.28 13.69 15.55
N ASN A 101 -0.42 12.57 14.82
CA ASN A 101 0.33 11.35 15.13
C ASN A 101 0.70 10.49 13.90
N ASP A 102 0.52 11.01 12.69
CA ASP A 102 0.89 10.37 11.43
C ASP A 102 0.18 9.04 11.10
N ARG A 103 -0.82 8.66 11.90
CA ARG A 103 -1.59 7.45 11.64
C ARG A 103 -2.59 7.72 10.53
N LEU A 104 -2.78 6.74 9.65
CA LEU A 104 -3.87 6.77 8.67
C LEU A 104 -5.21 7.00 9.40
N TRP A 105 -6.09 7.88 8.95
CA TRP A 105 -7.34 8.13 9.70
C TRP A 105 -8.31 6.94 9.65
N CYS A 106 -8.26 6.11 8.61
CA CYS A 106 -9.09 4.92 8.46
C CYS A 106 -8.50 3.75 9.29
N PRO A 107 -9.25 3.18 10.25
CA PRO A 107 -8.80 2.03 11.04
C PRO A 107 -8.40 0.83 10.18
N TYR A 108 -9.21 0.51 9.16
CA TYR A 108 -8.94 -0.59 8.22
C TYR A 108 -7.61 -0.40 7.49
N CYS A 109 -7.26 0.85 7.14
CA CYS A 109 -5.98 1.14 6.50
C CYS A 109 -4.83 0.96 7.49
N ARG A 110 -4.98 1.38 8.76
CA ARG A 110 -3.91 1.28 9.78
C ARG A 110 -3.42 -0.15 9.94
N TYR A 111 -4.34 -1.09 10.08
CA TYR A 111 -3.97 -2.48 10.32
C TYR A 111 -3.66 -3.27 9.04
N SER A 112 -3.89 -2.67 7.87
CA SER A 112 -3.55 -3.28 6.58
C SER A 112 -2.19 -2.82 6.06
N GLU A 113 -1.76 -1.59 6.38
CA GLU A 113 -0.56 -0.97 5.80
C GLU A 113 0.68 -1.85 5.93
N ILE A 114 1.06 -2.22 7.16
CA ILE A 114 2.29 -2.98 7.39
C ILE A 114 2.18 -4.43 6.86
N SER A 115 0.99 -5.03 6.94
CA SER A 115 0.72 -6.37 6.42
C SER A 115 0.89 -6.44 4.91
N VAL A 116 0.35 -5.45 4.18
CA VAL A 116 0.50 -5.34 2.73
C VAL A 116 1.95 -5.10 2.33
N GLU A 117 2.67 -4.21 3.02
CA GLU A 117 4.08 -3.94 2.74
C GLU A 117 4.96 -5.18 2.93
N TYR A 118 4.79 -5.88 4.05
CA TYR A 118 5.47 -7.15 4.30
C TYR A 118 5.13 -8.18 3.22
N ALA A 119 3.85 -8.40 2.94
CA ALA A 119 3.40 -9.38 1.96
C ALA A 119 3.92 -9.07 0.55
N PHE A 120 4.01 -7.80 0.17
CA PHE A 120 4.61 -7.39 -1.09
C PHE A 120 6.08 -7.80 -1.16
N TYR A 121 6.89 -7.43 -0.17
CA TYR A 121 8.31 -7.82 -0.18
C TYR A 121 8.51 -9.33 -0.09
N ALA A 122 7.68 -10.03 0.68
CA ALA A 122 7.78 -11.47 0.86
C ALA A 122 7.34 -12.27 -0.38
N PHE A 123 6.28 -11.83 -1.08
CA PHE A 123 5.59 -12.68 -2.06
C PHE A 123 5.55 -12.14 -3.49
N ALA A 124 5.73 -10.84 -3.72
CA ALA A 124 5.75 -10.31 -5.08
C ALA A 124 6.98 -10.83 -5.86
N PRO A 125 6.91 -10.98 -7.19
CA PRO A 125 8.07 -11.28 -8.01
C PRO A 125 9.16 -10.19 -7.91
N PRO A 126 10.42 -10.53 -8.25
CA PRO A 126 11.45 -9.52 -8.49
C PRO A 126 11.00 -8.47 -9.53
N GLY A 127 11.48 -7.23 -9.38
CA GLY A 127 11.15 -6.13 -10.27
C GLY A 127 9.74 -5.56 -10.10
N SER A 128 8.93 -6.09 -9.19
CA SER A 128 7.58 -5.58 -8.92
C SER A 128 7.59 -4.19 -8.26
N ARG A 129 6.48 -3.46 -8.44
CA ARG A 129 6.26 -2.17 -7.76
C ARG A 129 4.90 -2.13 -7.05
N LEU A 130 4.89 -1.68 -5.80
CA LEU A 130 3.69 -1.33 -5.06
C LEU A 130 3.59 0.20 -4.96
N VAL A 131 2.57 0.78 -5.58
CA VAL A 131 2.25 2.20 -5.49
C VAL A 131 1.22 2.40 -4.38
N LYS A 132 1.68 2.82 -3.21
CA LYS A 132 0.82 3.16 -2.08
C LYS A 132 0.31 4.61 -2.24
N VAL A 133 -0.99 4.77 -2.37
CA VAL A 133 -1.64 6.06 -2.59
C VAL A 133 -2.37 6.50 -1.33
N GLU A 134 -1.87 7.54 -0.66
CA GLU A 134 -2.56 8.20 0.44
C GLU A 134 -3.63 9.14 -0.12
N THR A 135 -4.90 8.86 0.18
CA THR A 135 -6.05 9.52 -0.43
C THR A 135 -6.38 10.88 0.21
N ALA A 136 -7.56 11.04 0.82
CA ALA A 136 -7.94 12.27 1.53
C ALA A 136 -7.25 12.34 2.90
N PRO A 137 -6.87 13.52 3.41
CA PRO A 137 -6.17 13.65 4.70
C PRO A 137 -7.07 13.42 5.92
N SER A 138 -8.40 13.45 5.76
CA SER A 138 -9.33 13.19 6.86
C SER A 138 -10.62 12.49 6.39
N TYR A 139 -11.32 11.86 7.34
CA TYR A 139 -12.64 11.27 7.08
C TYR A 139 -13.69 12.32 6.69
N GLY A 140 -13.57 13.55 7.22
CA GLY A 140 -14.46 14.66 6.85
C GLY A 140 -14.33 15.01 5.36
N ILE A 141 -13.09 15.16 4.89
CA ILE A 141 -12.81 15.44 3.48
C ILE A 141 -13.20 14.26 2.58
N TRP A 142 -12.93 13.02 3.02
CA TRP A 142 -13.37 11.82 2.29
C TRP A 142 -14.89 11.78 2.07
N LYS A 143 -15.67 12.29 3.03
CA LYS A 143 -17.13 12.30 2.96
C LYS A 143 -17.73 13.44 2.13
N LEU A 144 -16.95 14.46 1.76
CA LEU A 144 -17.44 15.57 0.93
C LEU A 144 -18.17 15.07 -0.34
N PRO A 145 -19.19 15.79 -0.82
CA PRO A 145 -19.97 15.41 -1.98
C PRO A 145 -19.11 15.41 -3.26
N ILE A 146 -19.65 14.86 -4.36
CA ILE A 146 -18.88 14.57 -5.59
C ILE A 146 -18.28 15.84 -6.22
N ASP A 147 -18.99 16.97 -6.16
CA ASP A 147 -18.53 18.29 -6.62
C ASP A 147 -17.27 18.78 -5.89
N GLN A 148 -17.03 18.30 -4.67
CA GLN A 148 -15.94 18.75 -3.80
C GLN A 148 -14.89 17.66 -3.49
N ASN A 149 -15.05 16.45 -4.06
CA ASN A 149 -14.15 15.33 -3.82
C ASN A 149 -13.72 14.67 -5.14
N GLU A 150 -12.46 14.91 -5.52
CA GLU A 150 -11.85 14.36 -6.74
C GLU A 150 -11.91 12.84 -6.81
N TRP A 151 -11.70 12.15 -5.68
CA TRP A 151 -11.76 10.68 -5.61
C TRP A 151 -13.14 10.14 -5.96
N LYS A 152 -14.21 10.90 -5.71
CA LYS A 152 -15.58 10.50 -6.04
C LYS A 152 -15.94 10.79 -7.49
N ARG A 153 -15.23 11.72 -8.14
CA ARG A 153 -15.40 12.07 -9.57
C ARG A 153 -14.67 11.10 -10.49
N ASP A 154 -13.69 10.35 -9.98
CA ASP A 154 -13.01 9.31 -10.73
C ASP A 154 -14.01 8.28 -11.28
N THR A 155 -14.10 8.22 -12.60
CA THR A 155 -14.97 7.30 -13.34
C THR A 155 -14.27 6.02 -13.75
N GLU A 156 -12.94 5.96 -13.66
CA GLU A 156 -12.14 4.80 -14.06
C GLU A 156 -12.11 3.79 -12.92
N LEU A 157 -11.54 4.16 -11.77
CA LEU A 157 -11.44 3.25 -10.63
C LEU A 157 -12.66 3.30 -9.71
N LYS A 158 -13.39 4.42 -9.70
CA LYS A 158 -14.59 4.64 -8.87
C LYS A 158 -14.38 4.24 -7.40
N ILE A 159 -13.24 4.60 -6.82
CA ILE A 159 -12.87 4.20 -5.45
C ILE A 159 -13.89 4.80 -4.46
N ARG A 160 -14.68 3.94 -3.81
CA ARG A 160 -15.72 4.34 -2.83
C ARG A 160 -15.33 4.10 -1.37
N GLY A 161 -14.20 3.41 -1.13
CA GLY A 161 -13.70 3.14 0.21
C GLY A 161 -12.20 2.90 0.22
N VAL A 162 -11.61 2.87 1.42
CA VAL A 162 -10.21 2.51 1.66
C VAL A 162 -10.14 1.61 2.91
N PRO A 163 -9.21 0.64 2.98
CA PRO A 163 -8.17 0.34 1.99
C PRO A 163 -8.74 -0.30 0.72
N TRP A 164 -8.03 -0.11 -0.39
CA TRP A 164 -8.43 -0.64 -1.70
C TRP A 164 -7.20 -0.99 -2.51
N MET A 165 -7.25 -2.05 -3.32
CA MET A 165 -6.09 -2.46 -4.11
C MET A 165 -6.48 -2.89 -5.52
N TYR A 166 -5.61 -2.60 -6.48
CA TYR A 166 -5.65 -3.12 -7.84
C TYR A 166 -4.30 -3.72 -8.23
N ARG A 167 -4.33 -4.72 -9.10
CA ARG A 167 -3.22 -5.00 -10.01
C ARG A 167 -3.35 -4.06 -11.20
N ALA A 168 -2.25 -3.43 -11.60
CA ALA A 168 -2.21 -2.49 -12.71
C ALA A 168 -1.29 -3.06 -13.80
N ASP A 169 -1.84 -3.25 -14.99
CA ASP A 169 -1.11 -3.72 -16.16
C ASP A 169 -1.15 -2.61 -17.23
N LEU A 170 0.01 -2.17 -17.71
CA LEU A 170 0.10 -1.17 -18.78
C LEU A 170 -0.03 -1.87 -20.13
N ASP A 171 -1.10 -1.54 -20.85
CA ASP A 171 -1.19 -1.83 -22.27
C ASP A 171 -0.28 -0.85 -23.04
N LYS A 172 0.78 -1.40 -23.62
CA LYS A 172 1.78 -0.64 -24.37
C LYS A 172 1.30 -0.22 -25.76
N GLU A 173 0.28 -0.87 -26.31
CA GLU A 173 -0.27 -0.51 -27.62
C GLU A 173 -1.23 0.67 -27.47
N THR A 174 -2.13 0.60 -26.48
CA THR A 174 -3.12 1.66 -26.24
C THR A 174 -2.62 2.77 -25.32
N HIS A 175 -1.44 2.60 -24.70
CA HIS A 175 -0.88 3.52 -23.72
C HIS A 175 -1.86 3.79 -22.57
N LYS A 176 -2.47 2.73 -22.04
CA LYS A 176 -3.47 2.80 -20.96
C LYS A 176 -3.21 1.73 -19.91
N PHE A 177 -3.60 2.04 -18.68
CA PHE A 177 -3.57 1.06 -17.61
C PHE A 177 -4.90 0.33 -17.51
N ASP A 178 -4.82 -0.98 -17.46
CA ASP A 178 -5.91 -1.85 -17.03
C ASP A 178 -5.75 -2.16 -15.54
N PHE A 179 -6.84 -2.04 -14.81
CA PHE A 179 -6.86 -2.21 -13.36
C PHE A 179 -7.79 -3.35 -12.95
N ALA A 180 -7.21 -4.44 -12.44
CA ALA A 180 -7.95 -5.59 -11.95
C ALA A 180 -8.06 -5.54 -10.42
N ARG A 181 -9.28 -5.60 -9.87
CA ARG A 181 -9.53 -5.30 -8.46
C ARG A 181 -9.11 -6.46 -7.56
N VAL A 182 -8.33 -6.16 -6.53
CA VAL A 182 -8.01 -7.15 -5.49
C VAL A 182 -9.05 -7.06 -4.38
N SER A 183 -9.64 -8.20 -4.01
CA SER A 183 -10.65 -8.29 -2.96
C SER A 183 -10.26 -9.35 -1.93
N GLU A 184 -9.34 -9.01 -1.02
CA GLU A 184 -8.82 -9.91 0.02
C GLU A 184 -8.72 -9.21 1.38
N ARG A 185 -8.42 -9.99 2.43
CA ARG A 185 -8.08 -9.48 3.77
C ARG A 185 -6.67 -8.90 3.79
N PHE A 186 -6.56 -7.58 3.66
CA PHE A 186 -5.27 -6.88 3.63
C PHE A 186 -4.50 -6.91 4.96
N ASP A 187 -5.18 -7.21 6.06
CA ASP A 187 -4.60 -7.38 7.41
C ASP A 187 -3.89 -8.73 7.61
N ARG A 188 -3.95 -9.63 6.61
CA ARG A 188 -3.37 -10.97 6.67
C ARG A 188 -2.37 -11.17 5.52
N PRO A 189 -1.05 -11.23 5.79
CA PRO A 189 -0.07 -11.40 4.72
C PRO A 189 -0.33 -12.59 3.81
N GLU A 190 -0.68 -13.73 4.40
CA GLU A 190 -0.91 -14.98 3.66
C GLU A 190 -2.10 -14.91 2.70
N ALA A 191 -3.12 -14.11 3.01
CA ALA A 191 -4.25 -13.90 2.10
C ALA A 191 -3.82 -13.22 0.79
N LEU A 192 -2.72 -12.45 0.82
CA LEU A 192 -2.17 -11.72 -0.32
C LEU A 192 -1.12 -12.50 -1.10
N ARG A 193 -0.63 -13.62 -0.57
CA ARG A 193 0.39 -14.45 -1.25
C ARG A 193 -0.04 -14.82 -2.66
N GLY A 194 -1.26 -15.33 -2.83
CA GLY A 194 -1.78 -15.74 -4.13
C GLY A 194 -1.96 -14.61 -5.12
N ILE A 195 -2.33 -13.42 -4.62
CA ILE A 195 -2.47 -12.21 -5.42
C ILE A 195 -1.11 -11.75 -5.93
N PHE A 196 -0.12 -11.64 -5.03
CA PHE A 196 1.21 -11.18 -5.40
C PHE A 196 1.96 -12.16 -6.30
N GLN A 197 1.80 -13.47 -6.07
CA GLN A 197 2.40 -14.51 -6.92
C GLN A 197 1.63 -14.77 -8.22
N GLY A 198 0.45 -14.17 -8.39
CA GLY A 198 -0.33 -14.23 -9.63
C GLY A 198 -1.11 -15.54 -9.89
N TRP A 199 -1.17 -16.47 -8.93
CA TRP A 199 -1.99 -17.68 -9.07
C TRP A 199 -3.43 -17.51 -8.56
N LYS A 200 -3.70 -16.42 -7.84
CA LYS A 200 -5.06 -15.99 -7.50
C LYS A 200 -5.37 -14.74 -8.31
N ASN A 201 -6.38 -14.84 -9.17
CA ASN A 201 -6.76 -13.73 -10.03
C ASN A 201 -7.48 -12.64 -9.21
N PRO A 202 -7.18 -11.36 -9.46
CA PRO A 202 -8.06 -10.27 -9.05
C PRO A 202 -9.46 -10.46 -9.67
N VAL A 203 -10.48 -9.90 -9.03
CA VAL A 203 -11.90 -9.99 -9.41
C VAL A 203 -12.36 -8.83 -10.27
#